data_AF-A0A178FUV4-F1
#
_entry.id   AF-A0A178FUV4-F1
#
_cell.length_a   1.000
_cell.length_b   1.000
_cell.length_c   1.000
_cell.angle_alpha   90.00
_cell.angle_beta   90.00
_cell.angle_gamma   90.00
#
_symmetry.space_group_name_H-M   'P 1'
#
loop_
_entity.id
_entity.type
_entity.pdbx_description
1 polymer ?
#
loop_
_entity_poly.entity_id
_entity_poly.type
_entity_poly.pdbx_seq_one_letter_code
_entity_poly.pdbx_strand_id
1 'polypeptide(L)'
;MAVIGFLADNFISQVAINRISSPVLELDGIAAPQEQILGYGMSGLVICVEDTALKRPLRYIRSSDDEVEINIEVIQREQEAYRRLGQCEGVVACLEMSEKSTRLALMENGDLRE
;
A
#
# COMPACT_ATOMS: atom_id res chain seq x y z
N MET A 1 4.75 -29.04 -37.39
CA MET A 1 3.34 -28.92 -37.80
C MET A 1 2.46 -29.48 -36.71
N ALA A 2 1.26 -28.91 -36.56
CA ALA A 2 0.22 -29.12 -35.56
C ALA A 2 0.33 -28.31 -34.26
N VAL A 3 -0.79 -27.67 -33.95
CA VAL A 3 -1.08 -26.59 -33.01
C VAL A 3 -2.13 -27.15 -32.01
N ILE A 4 -2.30 -26.43 -30.89
CA ILE A 4 -3.48 -26.27 -30.00
C ILE A 4 -3.94 -27.43 -29.08
N GLY A 5 -4.15 -27.04 -27.82
CA GLY A 5 -4.97 -27.76 -26.84
C GLY A 5 -4.90 -27.13 -25.44
N PHE A 6 -5.63 -26.02 -25.24
CA PHE A 6 -5.84 -25.37 -23.94
C PHE A 6 -6.90 -26.17 -23.13
N LEU A 7 -6.74 -26.14 -21.80
CA LEU A 7 -7.68 -26.51 -20.73
C LEU A 7 -7.84 -27.99 -20.37
N ALA A 8 -7.21 -28.35 -19.25
CA ALA A 8 -7.86 -28.54 -17.95
C ALA A 8 -7.32 -29.81 -17.27
N ASP A 9 -6.50 -29.63 -16.23
CA ASP A 9 -6.51 -30.54 -15.10
C ASP A 9 -6.07 -29.76 -13.86
N ASN A 10 -7.11 -29.34 -13.15
CA ASN A 10 -7.09 -28.51 -11.97
C ASN A 10 -7.19 -29.44 -10.76
N PHE A 11 -6.07 -30.06 -10.35
CA PHE A 11 -5.91 -30.72 -9.05
C PHE A 11 -4.45 -31.13 -8.89
N ILE A 12 -3.84 -30.87 -7.73
CA ILE A 12 -2.40 -31.02 -7.41
C ILE A 12 -1.60 -29.79 -7.91
N SER A 13 -1.42 -28.71 -7.12
CA SER A 13 -0.76 -28.73 -5.83
C SER A 13 -1.35 -27.72 -4.84
N GLN A 14 -2.32 -28.19 -4.05
CA GLN A 14 -2.81 -27.55 -2.82
C GLN A 14 -1.76 -27.44 -1.69
N VAL A 15 -0.47 -27.66 -1.98
CA VAL A 15 0.63 -27.79 -0.98
C VAL A 15 1.76 -26.76 -1.22
N ALA A 16 1.71 -25.94 -2.27
CA ALA A 16 2.71 -24.90 -2.55
C ALA A 16 2.18 -23.45 -2.48
N ILE A 17 0.93 -23.24 -2.04
CA ILE A 17 0.38 -21.89 -1.76
C ILE A 17 0.58 -21.53 -0.29
N ASN A 18 1.76 -21.88 0.24
CA ASN A 18 2.18 -21.54 1.59
C ASN A 18 3.52 -20.81 1.44
N ARG A 19 3.50 -19.46 1.49
CA ARG A 19 4.61 -18.50 1.75
C ARG A 19 4.73 -17.26 0.85
N ILE A 20 3.70 -16.83 0.14
CA ILE A 20 3.61 -15.40 -0.22
C ILE A 20 2.16 -14.98 -0.01
N SER A 21 1.87 -14.45 1.19
CA SER A 21 0.67 -13.64 1.37
C SER A 21 0.88 -12.40 0.51
N SER A 22 0.40 -12.41 -0.73
CA SER A 22 0.22 -11.18 -1.48
C SER A 22 -0.65 -10.28 -0.61
N PRO A 23 -0.19 -9.09 -0.23
CA PRO A 23 -0.97 -8.22 0.63
C PRO A 23 -2.18 -7.81 -0.21
N VAL A 24 -3.33 -8.43 0.05
CA VAL A 24 -4.61 -7.87 -0.37
C VAL A 24 -4.80 -6.67 0.55
N LEU A 25 -4.44 -5.53 0.01
CA LEU A 25 -4.40 -4.25 0.67
C LEU A 25 -5.79 -3.64 0.53
N GLU A 26 -6.60 -3.79 1.56
CA GLU A 26 -7.98 -3.31 1.54
C GLU A 26 -8.03 -1.78 1.62
N LEU A 27 -8.38 -1.12 0.51
CA LEU A 27 -9.05 0.17 0.51
C LEU A 27 -10.53 -0.05 0.78
N ASP A 28 -10.98 0.21 2.01
CA ASP A 28 -12.41 0.19 2.37
C ASP A 28 -13.10 -1.16 2.06
N GLY A 29 -12.33 -2.27 2.13
CA GLY A 29 -12.77 -3.63 1.81
C GLY A 29 -12.50 -4.07 0.35
N ILE A 30 -11.84 -3.25 -0.47
CA ILE A 30 -11.49 -3.54 -1.87
C ILE A 30 -9.96 -3.55 -2.02
N ALA A 31 -9.41 -4.58 -2.66
CA ALA A 31 -7.97 -4.69 -2.91
C ALA A 31 -7.45 -3.56 -3.80
N ALA A 32 -6.37 -2.89 -3.40
CA ALA A 32 -5.64 -1.98 -4.30
C ALA A 32 -5.04 -2.78 -5.48
N PRO A 33 -5.16 -2.30 -6.73
CA PRO A 33 -4.47 -2.89 -7.88
C PRO A 33 -2.96 -2.87 -7.67
N GLN A 34 -2.26 -3.94 -8.04
CA GLN A 34 -0.83 -4.07 -7.81
C GLN A 34 -0.02 -2.97 -8.53
N GLU A 35 -0.51 -2.52 -9.68
CA GLU A 35 0.09 -1.46 -10.49
C GLU A 35 0.06 -0.09 -9.80
N GLN A 36 -0.85 0.10 -8.83
CA GLN A 36 -0.93 1.33 -8.05
C GLN A 36 -0.04 1.29 -6.81
N ILE A 37 0.49 0.13 -6.41
CA ILE A 37 1.30 0.02 -5.20
C ILE A 37 2.68 0.60 -5.46
N LEU A 38 3.00 1.68 -4.75
CA LEU A 38 4.32 2.30 -4.76
C LEU A 38 5.25 1.67 -3.72
N GLY A 39 4.68 1.13 -2.65
CA GLY A 39 5.42 0.38 -1.63
C GLY A 39 4.63 0.14 -0.35
N TYR A 40 5.16 -0.71 0.50
CA TYR A 40 4.64 -0.95 1.84
C TYR A 40 5.77 -0.87 2.87
N GLY A 41 5.48 -0.23 4.00
CA GLY A 41 6.35 -0.17 5.17
C GLY A 41 5.80 -1.06 6.29
N MET A 42 6.27 -0.81 7.52
CA MET A 42 5.80 -1.54 8.70
C MET A 42 4.33 -1.24 9.03
N SER A 43 3.95 0.05 8.96
CA SER A 43 2.63 0.53 9.40
C SER A 43 1.73 1.01 8.28
N GLY A 44 2.28 1.19 7.07
CA GLY A 44 1.57 1.88 5.99
C GLY A 44 1.76 1.25 4.64
N LEU A 45 0.71 1.33 3.83
CA LEU A 45 0.70 1.13 2.40
C LEU A 45 0.78 2.49 1.70
N VAL A 46 1.57 2.58 0.64
CA VAL A 46 1.57 3.73 -0.26
C VAL A 46 1.09 3.29 -1.65
N ILE A 47 0.04 3.95 -2.15
CA ILE A 47 -0.47 3.75 -3.51
C ILE A 47 -0.49 5.05 -4.31
N CYS A 48 -0.41 4.96 -5.63
CA CYS A 48 -0.60 6.06 -6.56
C CYS A 48 -2.10 6.25 -6.85
N VAL A 49 -2.62 7.44 -6.58
CA VAL A 49 -4.01 7.83 -6.86
C VAL A 49 -3.99 9.23 -7.44
N GLU A 50 -4.49 9.40 -8.67
CA GLU A 50 -4.63 10.72 -9.33
C GLU A 50 -3.32 11.53 -9.31
N ASP A 51 -2.20 10.90 -9.68
CA ASP A 51 -0.85 11.49 -9.69
C ASP A 51 -0.36 11.98 -8.30
N THR A 52 -0.93 11.44 -7.24
CA THR A 52 -0.49 11.65 -5.85
C THR A 52 -0.16 10.32 -5.17
N ALA A 53 0.68 10.39 -4.14
CA ALA A 53 0.95 9.24 -3.29
C ALA A 53 0.01 9.26 -2.07
N LEU A 54 -0.85 8.27 -1.93
CA LEU A 54 -1.74 8.11 -0.79
C LEU A 54 -1.17 7.05 0.17
N LYS A 55 -0.78 7.49 1.35
CA LYS A 55 -0.39 6.60 2.45
C LYS A 55 -1.60 6.26 3.31
N ARG A 56 -1.88 4.97 3.53
CA ARG A 56 -2.94 4.45 4.40
C ARG A 56 -2.37 3.43 5.40
N PRO A 57 -3.03 3.18 6.54
CA PRO A 57 -2.69 2.09 7.45
C PRO A 57 -2.60 0.77 6.70
N LEU A 58 -1.56 0.00 7.00
CA LEU A 58 -1.42 -1.34 6.46
C LEU A 58 -2.47 -2.24 7.13
N ARG A 59 -3.26 -2.93 6.31
CA ARG A 59 -4.22 -3.95 6.74
C ARG A 59 -4.01 -5.19 5.88
N TYR A 60 -3.72 -6.32 6.52
CA TYR A 60 -3.73 -7.63 5.86
C TYR A 60 -5.12 -8.26 6.02
N ILE A 61 -5.46 -9.23 5.15
CA ILE A 61 -6.73 -9.98 5.21
C ILE A 61 -7.04 -10.53 6.61
N ARG A 62 -5.99 -10.90 7.36
CA ARG A 62 -6.11 -11.50 8.70
C ARG A 62 -5.79 -10.53 9.83
N SER A 63 -5.62 -9.24 9.52
CA SER A 63 -5.36 -8.25 10.56
C SER A 63 -6.59 -8.06 11.43
N SER A 64 -6.39 -7.98 12.74
CA SER A 64 -7.44 -7.55 13.65
C SER A 64 -7.67 -6.04 13.54
N ASP A 65 -8.84 -5.57 14.00
CA ASP A 65 -9.09 -4.14 14.05
C ASP A 65 -8.11 -3.42 14.99
N ASP A 66 -7.70 -4.05 16.10
CA ASP A 66 -6.69 -3.53 17.03
C ASP A 66 -5.33 -3.35 16.36
N GLU A 67 -4.89 -4.31 15.53
CA GLU A 67 -3.63 -4.19 14.77
C GLU A 67 -3.67 -3.03 13.78
N VAL A 68 -4.84 -2.79 13.17
CA VAL A 68 -5.04 -1.70 12.22
C VAL A 68 -5.11 -0.36 12.96
N GLU A 69 -5.70 -0.31 14.15
CA GLU A 69 -5.75 0.88 14.99
C GLU A 69 -4.34 1.34 15.40
N ILE A 70 -3.45 0.41 15.76
CA ILE A 70 -2.03 0.71 16.02
C ILE A 70 -1.38 1.36 14.79
N ASN A 71 -1.68 0.87 13.58
CA ASN A 71 -1.16 1.45 12.34
C ASN A 71 -1.76 2.85 12.07
N ILE A 72 -3.04 3.08 12.39
CA ILE A 72 -3.68 4.39 12.32
C ILE A 72 -2.94 5.39 13.23
N GLU A 73 -2.65 5.02 14.48
CA GLU A 73 -1.91 5.88 15.40
C GLU A 73 -0.52 6.25 14.85
N VAL A 74 0.17 5.32 14.18
CA VAL A 74 1.47 5.61 13.56
C VAL A 74 1.31 6.63 12.44
N ILE A 75 0.32 6.47 11.56
CA ILE A 75 0.03 7.45 10.50
C ILE A 75 -0.27 8.84 11.10
N GLN A 76 -1.06 8.91 12.17
CA GLN A 76 -1.38 10.18 12.84
C GLN A 76 -0.15 10.86 13.46
N ARG A 77 0.79 10.08 14.01
CA ARG A 77 2.09 10.61 14.51
C ARG A 77 2.95 11.17 13.37
N GLU A 78 2.97 10.51 12.21
CA GLU A 78 3.66 11.03 11.01
C GLU A 78 3.01 12.32 10.49
N GLN A 79 1.68 12.37 10.46
CA GLN A 79 0.93 13.59 10.10
C GLN A 79 1.27 14.75 11.02
N GLU A 80 1.38 14.50 12.33
CA GLU A 80 1.77 15.52 13.29
C GLU A 80 3.18 16.05 13.03
N ALA A 81 4.12 15.19 12.59
CA ALA A 81 5.44 15.65 12.14
C ALA A 81 5.33 16.59 10.93
N TYR A 82 4.50 16.24 9.94
CA TYR A 82 4.22 17.12 8.80
C TYR A 82 3.57 18.45 9.20
N ARG A 83 2.61 18.45 10.14
CA ARG A 83 1.97 19.70 10.63
C ARG A 83 2.98 20.64 11.29
N ARG A 84 3.90 20.08 12.09
CA ARG A 84 4.95 20.85 12.76
C ARG A 84 6.00 21.38 11.78
N LEU A 85 6.32 20.58 10.77
CA LEU A 85 7.31 20.93 9.76
C LEU A 85 6.78 22.00 8.78
N GLY A 86 5.48 21.98 8.49
CA GLY A 86 4.87 22.82 7.47
C GLY A 86 5.41 22.50 6.07
N GLN A 87 5.37 23.48 5.18
CA GLN A 87 6.06 23.37 3.89
C GLN A 87 7.56 23.59 4.10
N CYS A 88 8.35 22.57 3.77
CA CYS A 88 9.79 22.56 3.95
C CYS A 88 10.47 22.06 2.67
N GLU A 89 11.43 22.82 2.16
CA GLU A 89 12.21 22.44 0.98
C GLU A 89 13.01 21.15 1.24
N GLY A 90 13.06 20.26 0.25
CA GLY A 90 13.73 18.97 0.36
C GLY A 90 12.92 17.89 1.08
N VAL A 91 11.70 18.19 1.54
CA VAL A 91 10.77 17.21 2.10
C VAL A 91 9.56 17.06 1.17
N VAL A 92 9.13 15.81 0.93
CA VAL A 92 7.95 15.52 0.09
C VAL A 92 6.74 16.27 0.63
N ALA A 93 6.09 17.06 -0.22
CA ALA A 93 4.98 17.91 0.20
C ALA A 93 3.78 17.07 0.67
N CYS A 94 3.23 17.42 1.84
CA CYS A 94 1.94 16.92 2.28
C CYS A 94 0.82 17.80 1.68
N LEU A 95 -0.06 17.18 0.91
CA LEU A 95 -1.14 17.86 0.17
C LEU A 95 -2.45 17.85 0.98
N GLU A 96 -2.77 16.72 1.60
CA GLU A 96 -4.00 16.54 2.38
C GLU A 96 -3.82 15.47 3.45
N MET A 97 -4.57 15.58 4.54
CA MET A 97 -4.62 14.57 5.59
C MET A 97 -6.07 14.26 5.93
N SER A 98 -6.34 12.99 6.19
CA SER A 98 -7.54 12.52 6.88
C SER A 98 -7.14 11.80 8.18
N GLU A 99 -8.11 11.37 8.98
CA GLU A 99 -7.86 10.56 10.17
C GLU A 99 -7.03 9.28 9.86
N LYS A 100 -7.20 8.71 8.66
CA LYS A 100 -6.65 7.40 8.27
C LYS A 100 -5.81 7.46 7.01
N SER A 101 -5.43 8.64 6.53
CA SER A 101 -4.60 8.72 5.32
C SER A 101 -3.84 10.02 5.22
N THR A 102 -2.70 9.96 4.54
CA THR A 102 -1.88 11.13 4.21
C THR A 102 -1.66 11.14 2.71
N ARG A 103 -2.10 12.20 2.04
CA ARG A 103 -1.87 12.42 0.62
C ARG A 103 -0.63 13.29 0.45
N LEU A 104 0.33 12.77 -0.31
CA LEU A 104 1.64 13.35 -0.56
C LEU A 104 1.82 13.61 -2.05
N ALA A 105 2.70 14.55 -2.38
CA ALA A 105 3.16 14.71 -3.75
C ALA A 105 3.83 13.42 -4.24
N LEU A 106 3.54 13.02 -5.49
CA LEU A 106 4.17 11.87 -6.10
C LEU A 106 5.63 12.19 -6.45
N MET A 107 6.54 11.28 -6.09
CA MET A 107 7.94 11.34 -6.50
C MET A 107 8.11 10.43 -7.72
N GLU A 108 7.93 11.00 -8.92
CA GLU A 108 7.89 10.23 -10.19
C GLU A 108 9.16 9.39 -10.43
N ASN A 109 10.32 9.88 -10.00
CA ASN A 109 11.60 9.19 -10.13
C ASN A 109 11.87 8.19 -9.00
N GLY A 110 10.89 7.93 -8.13
CA GLY A 110 11.02 6.97 -7.04
C GLY A 110 11.97 7.44 -5.94
N ASP A 111 12.66 6.47 -5.33
CA ASP A 111 13.65 6.73 -4.28
C ASP A 111 15.08 6.78 -4.86
N LEU A 112 16.01 7.39 -4.13
CA LEU A 112 17.37 7.64 -4.61
C LEU A 112 18.30 6.40 -4.66
N ARG A 113 17.82 5.23 -4.23
CA ARG A 113 18.64 4.00 -4.16
C ARG A 113 18.52 3.15 -5.43
N GLU A 114 17.48 3.37 -6.21
CA GLU A 114 17.17 2.64 -7.45
C GLU A 114 17.56 3.47 -8.69
#